data_AF-J3GF85-F1
#
_entry.id   AF-J3GF85-F1
#
_cell.length_a   1.000
_cell.length_b   1.000
_cell.length_c   1.000
_cell.angle_alpha   90.00
_cell.angle_beta   90.00
_cell.angle_gamma   90.00
#
_symmetry.space_group_name_H-M   'P 1'
#
loop_
_entity.id
_entity.type
_entity.pdbx_description
1 polymer ?
#
loop_
_entity_poly.entity_id
_entity_poly.type
_entity_poly.pdbx_seq_one_letter_code
_entity_poly.pdbx_strand_id
1 'polypeptide(L)'
;MVCFTAVPSEISRVRPLMPTKSFLPGLILAFCAVASLCSVAAERSAPSQSNSASTTLIETASRQYENGQLDQAAATLERALHIQPNNPATLHYLGVLRLQQGQYQQAETLAARSNMRVGRNVELRNRNFQLIQAAQQAQASNTPPNAKEDLVAVQQGLEDEAQRRREADMALAEQSTADIGRDAGNFARAKAERISDSPMAGRPRSEGEVQMASVEPESEPEPAYGEVEIPRGHLPPPGKCRIWFPDRPPGHQPAPGKCKKLRYRVPPGAYLVHG
;
A
#
# COMPACT_ATOMS: atom_id res chain seq x y z
N MET A 1 -52.62 -33.29 4.61
CA MET A 1 -53.59 -34.36 4.88
C MET A 1 -54.67 -33.73 5.73
N VAL A 2 -55.87 -33.38 5.25
CA VAL A 2 -56.67 -33.74 4.05
C VAL A 2 -57.39 -32.43 3.60
N CYS A 3 -57.24 -31.92 2.36
CA CYS A 3 -58.13 -32.10 1.18
C CYS A 3 -59.62 -31.66 1.41
N PHE A 4 -60.38 -31.09 0.46
CA PHE A 4 -60.30 -31.12 -1.00
C PHE A 4 -61.17 -30.00 -1.68
N THR A 5 -60.78 -29.57 -2.91
CA THR A 5 -61.60 -29.10 -4.07
C THR A 5 -62.92 -28.31 -3.93
N ALA A 6 -63.06 -27.20 -4.69
CA ALA A 6 -63.85 -27.17 -5.96
C ALA A 6 -63.87 -25.78 -6.68
N VAL A 7 -63.92 -25.83 -8.02
CA VAL A 7 -64.14 -24.76 -9.04
C VAL A 7 -65.16 -25.39 -10.02
N PRO A 8 -66.21 -24.71 -10.58
CA PRO A 8 -66.18 -23.59 -11.55
C PRO A 8 -67.29 -22.51 -11.27
N SER A 9 -67.76 -21.58 -12.13
CA SER A 9 -67.71 -21.41 -13.60
C SER A 9 -67.83 -19.95 -14.11
N GLU A 10 -67.29 -19.72 -15.31
CA GLU A 10 -67.81 -18.95 -16.48
C GLU A 10 -69.05 -18.02 -16.33
N ILE A 11 -68.95 -16.78 -16.87
CA ILE A 11 -69.41 -16.43 -18.25
C ILE A 11 -69.00 -14.97 -18.61
N SER A 12 -68.45 -14.84 -19.82
CA SER A 12 -68.07 -13.62 -20.56
C SER A 12 -68.96 -12.36 -20.44
N ARG A 13 -68.30 -11.18 -20.48
CA ARG A 13 -68.54 -10.23 -21.58
C ARG A 13 -67.34 -9.32 -21.92
N VAL A 14 -67.14 -9.13 -23.22
CA VAL A 14 -65.99 -8.48 -23.87
C VAL A 14 -66.00 -6.96 -23.70
N ARG A 15 -64.82 -6.34 -23.48
CA ARG A 15 -64.61 -4.88 -23.63
C ARG A 15 -63.95 -4.58 -24.98
N PRO A 16 -64.37 -3.54 -25.72
CA PRO A 16 -63.92 -3.30 -27.08
C PRO A 16 -62.49 -2.78 -27.18
N LEU A 17 -61.84 -3.17 -28.26
CA LEU A 17 -60.52 -2.72 -28.72
C LEU A 17 -60.52 -1.22 -29.06
N MET A 18 -59.48 -0.49 -28.65
CA MET A 18 -59.15 0.82 -29.25
C MET A 18 -57.68 0.84 -29.70
N PRO A 19 -57.37 1.49 -30.85
CA PRO A 19 -56.07 1.36 -31.50
C PRO A 19 -55.00 2.23 -30.83
N THR A 20 -53.89 1.60 -30.46
CA THR A 20 -52.66 2.27 -30.01
C THR A 20 -52.02 3.08 -31.14
N LYS A 21 -51.98 4.41 -31.02
CA LYS A 21 -51.12 5.26 -31.85
C LYS A 21 -49.72 5.31 -31.22
N SER A 22 -48.79 4.54 -31.78
CA SER A 22 -47.39 4.49 -31.34
C SER A 22 -46.65 5.79 -31.60
N PHE A 23 -46.56 6.64 -30.57
CA PHE A 23 -45.61 7.76 -30.50
C PHE A 23 -45.03 7.84 -29.09
N LEU A 24 -43.79 7.36 -28.91
CA LEU A 24 -42.75 7.79 -27.94
C LEU A 24 -41.57 6.78 -27.80
N PRO A 25 -40.94 6.26 -28.88
CA PRO A 25 -39.71 5.46 -28.73
C PRO A 25 -38.47 6.31 -28.39
N GLY A 26 -38.51 7.64 -28.60
CA GLY A 26 -37.35 8.51 -28.41
C GLY A 26 -37.01 8.88 -26.96
N LEU A 27 -38.01 8.96 -26.08
CA LEU A 27 -37.80 9.47 -24.71
C LEU A 27 -37.19 8.42 -23.75
N ILE A 28 -37.37 7.13 -24.05
CA ILE A 28 -36.84 6.01 -23.25
C ILE A 28 -35.33 5.82 -23.50
N LEU A 29 -34.89 5.95 -24.75
CA LEU A 29 -33.46 5.87 -25.12
C LEU A 29 -32.61 6.99 -24.49
N ALA A 30 -33.19 8.17 -24.25
CA ALA A 30 -32.51 9.25 -23.54
C ALA A 30 -32.27 8.95 -22.05
N PHE A 31 -33.14 8.15 -21.41
CA PHE A 31 -33.03 7.82 -19.99
C PHE A 31 -31.96 6.76 -19.70
N CYS A 32 -31.74 5.83 -20.63
CA CYS A 32 -30.69 4.80 -20.50
C CYS A 32 -29.26 5.34 -20.64
N ALA A 33 -29.06 6.45 -21.35
CA ALA A 33 -27.74 7.03 -21.54
C ALA A 33 -27.14 7.60 -20.23
N VAL A 34 -27.97 8.21 -19.37
CA VAL A 34 -27.52 8.85 -18.12
C VAL A 34 -27.16 7.81 -17.06
N ALA A 35 -27.92 6.71 -16.95
CA ALA A 35 -27.67 5.65 -15.98
C ALA A 35 -26.32 4.94 -16.18
N SER A 36 -25.84 4.86 -17.43
CA SER A 36 -24.56 4.21 -17.76
C SER A 36 -23.32 4.97 -17.24
N LEU A 37 -23.44 6.28 -17.00
CA LEU A 37 -22.32 7.12 -16.55
C LEU A 37 -22.11 7.08 -15.03
N CYS A 38 -23.12 6.71 -14.24
CA CYS A 38 -23.03 6.68 -12.78
C CYS A 38 -22.21 5.50 -12.23
N SER A 39 -22.21 4.35 -12.92
CA SER A 39 -21.52 3.14 -12.44
C SER A 39 -19.99 3.29 -12.43
N VAL A 40 -19.42 3.91 -13.46
CA VAL A 40 -17.95 4.04 -13.62
C VAL A 40 -17.34 5.01 -12.59
N ALA A 41 -18.09 6.03 -12.18
CA ALA A 41 -17.65 6.95 -11.12
C ALA A 41 -17.59 6.26 -9.75
N ALA A 42 -18.59 5.44 -9.42
CA ALA A 42 -18.68 4.76 -8.13
C ALA A 42 -17.53 3.77 -7.88
N GLU A 43 -17.10 3.03 -8.91
CA GLU A 43 -15.99 2.07 -8.79
C GLU A 43 -14.63 2.75 -8.50
N ARG A 44 -14.42 3.98 -8.99
CA ARG A 44 -13.19 4.76 -8.71
C ARG A 44 -13.16 5.35 -7.29
N SER A 45 -14.32 5.64 -6.69
CA SER A 45 -14.42 6.18 -5.33
C SER A 45 -14.33 5.11 -4.23
N ALA A 46 -14.67 3.86 -4.52
CA ALA A 46 -14.61 2.76 -3.56
C ALA A 46 -13.22 2.53 -2.91
N PRO A 47 -12.08 2.49 -3.65
CA PRO A 47 -10.77 2.30 -3.03
C PRO A 47 -10.32 3.49 -2.16
N SER A 48 -10.56 4.74 -2.59
CA SER A 48 -10.19 5.91 -1.79
C SER A 48 -11.03 6.05 -0.52
N GLN A 49 -12.33 5.72 -0.58
CA GLN A 49 -13.19 5.69 0.61
C GLN A 49 -12.82 4.55 1.57
N SER A 50 -12.35 3.40 1.04
CA SER A 50 -11.80 2.32 1.86
C SER A 50 -10.48 2.70 2.53
N ASN A 51 -9.61 3.45 1.83
CA ASN A 51 -8.38 3.99 2.39
C ASN A 51 -8.64 5.02 3.49
N SER A 52 -9.52 5.98 3.26
CA SER A 52 -9.84 7.02 4.26
C SER A 52 -10.46 6.39 5.52
N ALA A 53 -11.42 5.47 5.37
CA ALA A 53 -12.04 4.77 6.50
C ALA A 53 -11.04 3.90 7.28
N SER A 54 -10.12 3.20 6.59
CA SER A 54 -9.04 2.45 7.24
C SER A 54 -8.09 3.38 8.00
N THR A 55 -7.76 4.55 7.44
CA THR A 55 -6.88 5.55 8.04
C THR A 55 -7.48 6.16 9.31
N THR A 56 -8.76 6.55 9.30
CA THR A 56 -9.44 7.06 10.50
C THR A 56 -9.52 6.03 11.64
N LEU A 57 -9.66 4.74 11.32
CA LEU A 57 -9.61 3.67 12.32
C LEU A 57 -8.19 3.49 12.90
N ILE A 58 -7.15 3.56 12.06
CA ILE A 58 -5.74 3.51 12.48
C ILE A 58 -5.42 4.67 13.45
N GLU A 59 -5.80 5.91 13.12
CA GLU A 59 -5.67 7.08 14.00
C GLU A 59 -6.47 6.96 15.31
N THR A 60 -7.66 6.35 15.24
CA THR A 60 -8.50 6.14 16.44
C THR A 60 -7.90 5.09 17.37
N ALA A 61 -7.34 4.02 16.83
CA ALA A 61 -6.63 3.00 17.59
C ALA A 61 -5.36 3.56 18.26
N SER A 62 -4.64 4.45 17.58
CA SER A 62 -3.52 5.23 18.15
C SER A 62 -3.96 5.96 19.42
N ARG A 63 -4.99 6.82 19.32
CA ARG A 63 -5.50 7.55 20.49
C ARG A 63 -6.01 6.64 21.61
N GLN A 64 -6.67 5.53 21.28
CA GLN A 64 -7.10 4.56 22.29
C GLN A 64 -5.91 3.93 23.02
N TYR A 65 -4.86 3.60 22.29
CA TYR A 65 -3.62 3.04 22.82
C TYR A 65 -2.85 4.03 23.71
N GLU A 66 -2.74 5.30 23.34
CA GLU A 66 -2.20 6.38 24.18
C GLU A 66 -2.95 6.49 25.53
N ASN A 67 -4.27 6.34 25.50
CA ASN A 67 -5.13 6.34 26.69
C ASN A 67 -5.09 5.02 27.49
N GLY A 68 -4.21 4.07 27.13
CA GLY A 68 -4.09 2.75 27.78
C GLY A 68 -5.24 1.80 27.48
N GLN A 69 -6.12 2.12 26.52
CA GLN A 69 -7.33 1.36 26.20
C GLN A 69 -7.01 0.22 25.20
N LEU A 70 -6.08 -0.66 25.57
CA LEU A 70 -5.48 -1.68 24.69
C LEU A 70 -6.54 -2.55 23.98
N ASP A 71 -7.58 -2.96 24.70
CA ASP A 71 -8.66 -3.80 24.16
C ASP A 71 -9.54 -3.04 23.15
N GLN A 72 -9.78 -1.74 23.38
CA GLN A 72 -10.51 -0.91 22.44
C GLN A 72 -9.68 -0.64 21.18
N ALA A 73 -8.39 -0.34 21.34
CA ALA A 73 -7.45 -0.19 20.23
C ALA A 73 -7.40 -1.47 19.37
N ALA A 74 -7.38 -2.65 20.00
CA ALA A 74 -7.38 -3.93 19.30
C ALA A 74 -8.66 -4.13 18.49
N ALA A 75 -9.84 -3.90 19.09
CA ALA A 75 -11.12 -3.99 18.38
C ALA A 75 -11.21 -2.98 17.20
N THR A 76 -10.65 -1.78 17.35
CA THR A 76 -10.60 -0.78 16.28
C THR A 76 -9.67 -1.20 15.12
N LEU A 77 -8.51 -1.80 15.41
CA LEU A 77 -7.62 -2.35 14.38
C LEU A 77 -8.20 -3.60 13.71
N GLU A 78 -8.94 -4.45 14.43
CA GLU A 78 -9.67 -5.57 13.84
C GLU A 78 -10.75 -5.10 12.87
N ARG A 79 -11.50 -4.04 13.21
CA ARG A 79 -12.40 -3.36 12.25
C ARG A 79 -11.65 -2.80 11.04
N ALA A 80 -10.45 -2.25 11.22
CA ALA A 80 -9.63 -1.79 10.10
C ALA A 80 -9.17 -2.95 9.20
N LEU A 81 -8.85 -4.13 9.76
CA LEU A 81 -8.55 -5.34 9.00
C LEU A 81 -9.78 -5.89 8.26
N HIS A 82 -11.00 -5.74 8.79
CA HIS A 82 -12.21 -6.11 8.04
C HIS A 82 -12.39 -5.25 6.76
N ILE A 83 -11.94 -3.99 6.77
CA ILE A 83 -11.94 -3.11 5.58
C ILE A 83 -10.75 -3.42 4.67
N GLN A 84 -9.54 -3.62 5.23
CA GLN A 84 -8.33 -3.93 4.47
C GLN A 84 -7.58 -5.18 5.02
N PRO A 85 -8.00 -6.41 4.65
CA PRO A 85 -7.51 -7.66 5.29
C PRO A 85 -6.01 -7.97 5.16
N ASN A 86 -5.33 -7.29 4.23
CA ASN A 86 -3.91 -7.49 3.92
C ASN A 86 -3.05 -6.25 4.19
N ASN A 87 -3.56 -5.25 4.92
CA ASN A 87 -2.81 -4.05 5.28
C ASN A 87 -1.64 -4.43 6.22
N PRO A 88 -0.37 -4.29 5.80
CA PRO A 88 0.76 -4.73 6.61
C PRO A 88 0.94 -3.88 7.87
N ALA A 89 0.60 -2.60 7.83
CA ALA A 89 0.74 -1.71 8.98
C ALA A 89 -0.30 -2.06 10.06
N THR A 90 -1.58 -2.23 9.68
CA THR A 90 -2.62 -2.67 10.64
C THR A 90 -2.31 -4.04 11.25
N LEU A 91 -1.76 -4.97 10.46
CA LEU A 91 -1.28 -6.27 10.97
C LEU A 91 -0.15 -6.10 11.99
N HIS A 92 0.81 -5.21 11.74
CA HIS A 92 1.92 -4.93 12.66
C HIS A 92 1.41 -4.37 14.00
N TYR A 93 0.60 -3.31 13.98
CA TYR A 93 0.12 -2.67 15.21
C TYR A 93 -0.81 -3.56 16.03
N LEU A 94 -1.68 -4.36 15.40
CA LEU A 94 -2.46 -5.36 16.13
C LEU A 94 -1.52 -6.39 16.78
N GLY A 95 -0.40 -6.73 16.12
CA GLY A 95 0.65 -7.56 16.70
C GLY A 95 1.27 -6.94 17.97
N VAL A 96 1.57 -5.64 17.99
CA VAL A 96 2.10 -4.98 19.20
C VAL A 96 1.07 -4.93 20.34
N LEU A 97 -0.21 -4.69 20.05
CA LEU A 97 -1.26 -4.79 21.08
C LEU A 97 -1.34 -6.20 21.68
N ARG A 98 -1.27 -7.23 20.82
CA ARG A 98 -1.25 -8.64 21.26
C ARG A 98 0.01 -8.97 22.07
N LEU A 99 1.16 -8.38 21.74
CA LEU A 99 2.39 -8.49 22.54
C LEU A 99 2.17 -7.95 23.97
N GLN A 100 1.61 -6.74 24.11
CA GLN A 100 1.34 -6.12 25.42
C GLN A 100 0.26 -6.87 26.22
N GLN A 101 -0.73 -7.47 25.55
CA GLN A 101 -1.74 -8.34 26.17
C GLN A 101 -1.20 -9.74 26.57
N GLY A 102 0.11 -10.01 26.43
CA GLY A 102 0.71 -11.31 26.73
C GLY A 102 0.45 -12.41 25.68
N GLN A 103 -0.18 -12.06 24.56
CA GLN A 103 -0.60 -12.99 23.50
C GLN A 103 0.53 -13.17 22.46
N TYR A 104 1.72 -13.53 22.95
CA TYR A 104 2.99 -13.53 22.20
C TYR A 104 2.93 -14.30 20.86
N GLN A 105 2.32 -15.49 20.85
CA GLN A 105 2.17 -16.31 19.64
C GLN A 105 1.30 -15.63 18.56
N GLN A 106 0.31 -14.83 18.96
CA GLN A 106 -0.51 -14.06 18.02
C GLN A 106 0.27 -12.86 17.47
N ALA A 107 1.07 -12.19 18.32
CA ALA A 107 1.93 -11.08 17.92
C ALA A 107 2.94 -11.50 16.82
N GLU A 108 3.64 -12.62 17.02
CA GLU A 108 4.53 -13.21 16.03
C GLU A 108 3.79 -13.55 14.72
N THR A 109 2.64 -14.21 14.81
CA THR A 109 1.83 -14.59 13.64
C THR A 109 1.39 -13.37 12.82
N LEU A 110 0.98 -12.29 13.50
CA LEU A 110 0.56 -11.04 12.87
C LEU A 110 1.73 -10.29 12.20
N ALA A 111 2.89 -10.22 12.87
CA ALA A 111 4.11 -9.64 12.31
C ALA A 111 4.64 -10.42 11.10
N ALA A 112 4.59 -11.76 11.15
CA ALA A 112 4.94 -12.63 10.02
C ALA A 112 3.98 -12.43 8.83
N ARG A 113 2.66 -12.34 9.11
CA ARG A 113 1.65 -12.00 8.09
C ARG A 113 1.86 -10.61 7.49
N SER A 114 2.22 -9.62 8.30
CA SER A 114 2.60 -8.29 7.84
C SER A 114 3.78 -8.38 6.86
N ASN A 115 4.89 -9.00 7.26
CA ASN A 115 6.09 -9.16 6.44
C ASN A 115 5.84 -9.79 5.07
N MET A 116 4.89 -10.73 4.95
CA MET A 116 4.51 -11.29 3.64
C MET A 116 3.86 -10.27 2.68
N ARG A 117 3.35 -9.15 3.20
CA ARG A 117 2.64 -8.09 2.45
C ARG A 117 3.38 -6.75 2.40
N VAL A 118 4.49 -6.60 3.13
CA VAL A 118 5.31 -5.39 3.07
C VAL A 118 6.03 -5.29 1.73
N GLY A 119 5.69 -4.25 0.95
CA GLY A 119 6.41 -3.83 -0.25
C GLY A 119 7.80 -3.23 0.08
N ARG A 120 8.14 -2.09 -0.51
CA ARG A 120 9.47 -1.44 -0.34
C ARG A 120 9.74 -0.83 1.04
N ASN A 121 8.78 -0.84 1.97
CA ASN A 121 8.94 -0.25 3.30
C ASN A 121 9.88 -1.11 4.16
N VAL A 122 11.18 -0.79 4.18
CA VAL A 122 12.20 -1.51 4.97
C VAL A 122 11.95 -1.34 6.47
N GLU A 123 11.60 -0.12 6.88
CA GLU A 123 11.34 0.24 8.28
C GLU A 123 10.27 -0.66 8.92
N LEU A 124 9.13 -0.85 8.24
CA LEU A 124 8.07 -1.74 8.73
C LEU A 124 8.51 -3.21 8.82
N ARG A 125 9.45 -3.67 7.96
CA ARG A 125 10.03 -5.03 8.09
C ARG A 125 10.95 -5.14 9.31
N ASN A 126 11.73 -4.10 9.59
CA ASN A 126 12.60 -4.03 10.75
C ASN A 126 11.77 -4.02 12.05
N ARG A 127 10.72 -3.19 12.13
CA ARG A 127 9.76 -3.19 13.26
C ARG A 127 9.05 -4.54 13.43
N ASN A 128 8.64 -5.20 12.34
CA ASN A 128 8.09 -6.56 12.41
C ASN A 128 9.10 -7.59 12.93
N PHE A 129 10.38 -7.48 12.56
CA PHE A 129 11.42 -8.38 13.05
C PHE A 129 11.67 -8.18 14.55
N GLN A 130 11.74 -6.93 15.01
CA GLN A 130 11.83 -6.59 16.44
C GLN A 130 10.63 -7.14 17.23
N LEU A 131 9.41 -6.96 16.71
CA LEU A 131 8.18 -7.48 17.31
C LEU A 131 8.18 -9.02 17.44
N ILE A 132 8.64 -9.74 16.41
CA ILE A 132 8.80 -11.21 16.47
C ILE A 132 9.81 -11.60 17.55
N GLN A 133 10.97 -10.93 17.58
CA GLN A 133 12.01 -11.20 18.58
C GLN A 133 11.51 -10.91 20.00
N ALA A 134 10.82 -9.79 20.22
CA ALA A 134 10.24 -9.41 21.51
C ALA A 134 9.19 -10.43 21.97
N ALA A 135 8.32 -10.90 21.08
CA ALA A 135 7.34 -11.94 21.38
C ALA A 135 8.00 -13.27 21.80
N GLN A 136 8.99 -13.73 21.05
CA GLN A 136 9.75 -14.95 21.36
C GLN A 136 10.51 -14.83 22.70
N GLN A 137 11.13 -13.67 22.96
CA GLN A 137 11.84 -13.41 24.22
C GLN A 137 10.90 -13.33 25.42
N ALA A 138 9.77 -12.65 25.30
CA ALA A 138 8.76 -12.55 26.37
C ALA A 138 8.13 -13.92 26.67
N GLN A 139 7.89 -14.74 25.64
CA GLN A 139 7.42 -16.12 25.79
C GLN A 139 8.45 -17.03 26.47
N ALA A 140 9.74 -16.88 26.15
CA ALA A 140 10.80 -17.70 26.74
C ALA A 140 11.18 -17.27 28.18
N SER A 141 11.12 -15.98 28.49
CA SER A 141 11.54 -15.42 29.78
C SER A 141 10.40 -15.21 30.79
N ASN A 142 9.15 -15.25 30.34
CA ASN A 142 7.95 -14.78 31.07
C ASN A 142 8.02 -13.30 31.52
N THR A 143 9.00 -12.53 31.02
CA THR A 143 9.15 -11.10 31.32
C THR A 143 8.39 -10.29 30.27
N PRO A 144 7.44 -9.42 30.66
CA PRO A 144 6.75 -8.56 29.70
C PRO A 144 7.73 -7.53 29.11
N PRO A 145 7.58 -7.18 27.80
CA PRO A 145 8.45 -6.20 27.14
C PRO A 145 8.23 -4.76 27.65
N ASN A 146 9.12 -3.84 27.26
CA ASN A 146 9.10 -2.45 27.72
C ASN A 146 7.94 -1.65 27.11
N ALA A 147 6.76 -1.80 27.70
CA ALA A 147 5.50 -1.23 27.21
C ALA A 147 5.54 0.29 26.95
N LYS A 148 6.42 1.07 27.60
CA LYS A 148 6.54 2.52 27.36
C LYS A 148 7.31 2.87 26.08
N GLU A 149 8.33 2.09 25.76
CA GLU A 149 9.18 2.29 24.58
C GLU A 149 8.46 1.76 23.33
N ASP A 150 7.80 0.61 23.48
CA ASP A 150 6.82 0.11 22.51
C ASP A 150 5.65 1.09 22.28
N LEU A 151 5.27 1.90 23.29
CA LEU A 151 4.20 2.90 23.15
C LEU A 151 4.54 3.96 22.08
N VAL A 152 5.74 4.53 22.20
CA VAL A 152 6.20 5.63 21.33
C VAL A 152 6.44 5.14 19.91
N ALA A 153 7.07 3.97 19.75
CA ALA A 153 7.36 3.38 18.45
C ALA A 153 6.08 3.01 17.65
N VAL A 154 5.04 2.55 18.36
CA VAL A 154 3.70 2.31 17.77
C VAL A 154 3.04 3.61 17.37
N GLN A 155 3.05 4.63 18.23
CA GLN A 155 2.39 5.91 17.96
C GLN A 155 2.95 6.58 16.70
N GLN A 156 4.28 6.78 16.66
CA GLN A 156 4.97 7.36 15.50
C GLN A 156 4.67 6.57 14.22
N GLY A 157 4.67 5.23 14.31
CA GLY A 157 4.35 4.38 13.16
C GLY A 157 2.91 4.46 12.67
N LEU A 158 1.94 4.63 13.57
CA LEU A 158 0.52 4.79 13.23
C LEU A 158 0.30 6.13 12.53
N GLU A 159 0.92 7.20 13.04
CA GLU A 159 0.92 8.54 12.45
C GLU A 159 1.60 8.56 11.06
N ASP A 160 2.80 7.98 10.95
CA ASP A 160 3.55 7.85 9.71
C ASP A 160 2.74 7.12 8.61
N GLU A 161 2.05 6.03 8.97
CA GLU A 161 1.23 5.28 8.03
C GLU A 161 -0.03 6.06 7.63
N ALA A 162 -0.69 6.73 8.58
CA ALA A 162 -1.83 7.59 8.29
C ALA A 162 -1.42 8.74 7.35
N GLN A 163 -0.25 9.33 7.56
CA GLN A 163 0.30 10.37 6.71
C GLN A 163 0.61 9.85 5.30
N ARG A 164 1.33 8.73 5.15
CA ARG A 164 1.58 8.10 3.84
C ARG A 164 0.30 7.76 3.08
N ARG A 165 -0.78 7.42 3.79
CA ARG A 165 -2.09 7.15 3.19
C ARG A 165 -2.79 8.41 2.72
N ARG A 166 -2.80 9.48 3.53
CA ARG A 166 -3.30 10.80 3.12
C ARG A 166 -2.55 11.32 1.89
N GLU A 167 -1.22 11.17 1.86
CA GLU A 167 -0.38 11.53 0.70
C GLU A 167 -0.72 10.69 -0.55
N ALA A 168 -0.91 9.38 -0.41
CA ALA A 168 -1.31 8.52 -1.51
C ALA A 168 -2.71 8.85 -2.05
N ASP A 169 -3.69 9.09 -1.17
CA ASP A 169 -5.05 9.48 -1.55
C ASP A 169 -5.08 10.87 -2.22
N MET A 170 -4.26 11.82 -1.75
CA MET A 170 -4.07 13.13 -2.40
C MET A 170 -3.42 13.00 -3.79
N ALA A 171 -2.37 12.20 -3.94
CA ALA A 171 -1.72 11.97 -5.23
C ALA A 171 -2.66 11.31 -6.26
N LEU A 172 -3.55 10.41 -5.80
CA LEU A 172 -4.62 9.83 -6.64
C LEU A 172 -5.66 10.89 -7.05
N ALA A 173 -6.02 11.80 -6.15
CA ALA A 173 -6.93 12.90 -6.45
C ALA A 173 -6.34 13.88 -7.48
N GLU A 174 -5.06 14.26 -7.34
CA GLU A 174 -4.34 15.11 -8.31
C GLU A 174 -4.24 14.46 -9.69
N GLN A 175 -3.93 13.17 -9.76
CA GLN A 175 -3.94 12.44 -11.04
C GLN A 175 -5.32 12.43 -11.68
N SER A 176 -6.39 12.27 -10.90
CA SER A 176 -7.76 12.32 -11.41
C SER A 176 -8.17 13.70 -11.93
N THR A 177 -7.67 14.81 -11.36
CA THR A 177 -7.97 16.15 -11.89
C THR A 177 -7.17 16.44 -13.16
N ALA A 178 -5.93 15.96 -13.25
CA ALA A 178 -5.10 16.08 -14.44
C ALA A 178 -5.69 15.33 -15.65
N ASP A 179 -6.22 14.13 -15.46
CA ASP A 179 -6.82 13.32 -16.54
C ASP A 179 -8.09 14.00 -17.10
N ILE A 180 -8.96 14.55 -16.24
CA ILE A 180 -10.14 15.33 -16.64
C ILE A 180 -9.75 16.56 -17.47
N GLY A 181 -8.70 17.30 -17.05
CA GLY A 181 -8.20 18.46 -17.80
C GLY A 181 -7.60 18.07 -19.16
N ARG A 182 -6.94 16.92 -19.23
CA ARG A 182 -6.34 16.37 -20.45
C ARG A 182 -7.39 15.88 -21.45
N ASP A 183 -8.46 15.24 -20.99
CA ASP A 183 -9.59 14.84 -21.84
C ASP A 183 -10.37 16.07 -22.37
N ALA A 184 -10.58 17.10 -21.54
CA ALA A 184 -11.15 18.36 -21.99
C ALA A 184 -10.29 19.04 -23.08
N GLY A 185 -8.96 19.02 -22.91
CA GLY A 185 -8.00 19.51 -23.91
C GLY A 185 -8.01 18.72 -25.22
N ASN A 186 -8.14 17.39 -25.15
CA ASN A 186 -8.26 16.53 -26.33
C ASN A 186 -9.56 16.79 -27.11
N PHE A 187 -10.68 17.03 -26.43
CA PHE A 187 -11.94 17.43 -27.07
C PHE A 187 -11.85 18.79 -27.78
N ALA A 188 -11.10 19.75 -27.22
CA ALA A 188 -10.82 21.02 -27.89
C ALA A 188 -9.93 20.83 -29.13
N ARG A 189 -8.90 19.97 -29.03
CA ARG A 189 -7.98 19.67 -30.14
C ARG A 189 -8.65 18.92 -31.30
N ALA A 190 -9.60 18.04 -31.02
CA ALA A 190 -10.39 17.34 -32.05
C ALA A 190 -11.22 18.28 -32.94
N LYS A 191 -11.45 19.54 -32.53
CA LYS A 191 -12.03 20.59 -33.40
C LYS A 191 -11.01 21.36 -34.25
N ALA A 192 -9.70 21.24 -33.96
CA ALA A 192 -8.64 21.97 -34.64
C ALA A 192 -7.98 21.16 -35.78
N GLU A 193 -7.96 19.83 -35.70
CA GLU A 193 -7.34 18.96 -36.72
C GLU A 193 -8.25 18.76 -37.95
N ARG A 194 -8.57 19.87 -38.65
CA ARG A 194 -9.28 19.86 -39.95
C ARG A 194 -8.81 20.91 -40.96
N ILE A 195 -7.62 21.50 -40.79
CA ILE A 195 -7.00 22.39 -41.79
C ILE A 195 -5.49 22.09 -41.95
N SER A 196 -5.07 22.09 -43.23
CA SER A 196 -3.71 22.12 -43.80
C SER A 196 -2.88 20.83 -43.88
N ASP A 197 -2.71 20.41 -45.15
CA ASP A 197 -1.70 19.50 -45.66
C ASP A 197 -0.25 20.07 -45.63
N SER A 198 0.66 19.13 -45.83
CA SER A 198 2.14 19.18 -45.95
C SER A 198 2.70 19.94 -47.19
N PRO A 199 4.03 19.95 -47.51
CA PRO A 199 5.24 19.51 -46.75
C PRO A 199 6.49 20.44 -46.85
N MET A 200 7.63 20.03 -46.25
CA MET A 200 8.92 19.70 -46.94
C MET A 200 10.24 20.30 -46.37
N ALA A 201 11.27 19.44 -46.35
CA ALA A 201 12.73 19.70 -46.40
C ALA A 201 13.51 20.18 -45.16
N GLY A 202 14.70 19.57 -44.96
CA GLY A 202 15.81 20.15 -44.18
C GLY A 202 16.55 19.20 -43.22
N ARG A 203 17.46 18.36 -43.74
CA ARG A 203 18.52 17.70 -42.93
C ARG A 203 19.87 18.23 -43.41
N PRO A 204 20.84 18.46 -42.52
CA PRO A 204 22.01 17.58 -42.58
C PRO A 204 22.50 17.12 -41.19
N ARG A 205 23.54 16.29 -41.23
CA ARG A 205 24.21 15.61 -40.10
C ARG A 205 25.63 16.16 -39.99
N SER A 206 26.13 16.33 -38.77
CA SER A 206 27.55 16.59 -38.52
C SER A 206 28.03 15.73 -37.35
N GLU A 207 29.16 15.07 -37.54
CA GLU A 207 29.87 14.30 -36.53
C GLU A 207 30.88 15.23 -35.82
N GLY A 208 31.17 14.98 -34.54
CA GLY A 208 31.91 15.93 -33.71
C GLY A 208 32.26 15.35 -32.33
N GLU A 209 33.45 14.76 -32.30
CA GLU A 209 34.30 14.21 -31.24
C GLU A 209 34.09 14.50 -29.74
N VAL A 210 34.70 13.63 -28.94
CA VAL A 210 34.71 13.60 -27.47
C VAL A 210 35.76 14.56 -26.91
N GLN A 211 35.42 15.27 -25.82
CA GLN A 211 36.39 15.64 -24.78
C GLN A 211 35.69 15.94 -23.45
N MET A 212 35.92 15.09 -22.45
CA MET A 212 35.55 15.34 -21.06
C MET A 212 36.73 16.04 -20.38
N ALA A 213 36.57 17.31 -20.04
CA ALA A 213 37.49 18.03 -19.18
C ALA A 213 37.16 17.71 -17.72
N SER A 214 38.17 17.26 -16.96
CA SER A 214 38.06 17.06 -15.52
C SER A 214 37.89 18.39 -14.80
N VAL A 215 36.85 18.51 -13.98
CA VAL A 215 36.73 19.53 -12.93
C VAL A 215 36.16 18.85 -11.70
N GLU A 216 36.98 18.73 -10.65
CA GLU A 216 36.51 18.42 -9.31
C GLU A 216 35.85 19.68 -8.71
N PRO A 217 34.75 19.51 -7.97
CA PRO A 217 34.44 20.38 -6.84
C PRO A 217 34.58 19.57 -5.54
N GLU A 218 35.50 20.00 -4.68
CA GLU A 218 35.57 19.53 -3.29
C GLU A 218 34.36 20.03 -2.47
N SER A 219 34.20 19.44 -1.28
CA SER A 219 33.29 19.83 -0.19
C SER A 219 31.78 19.63 -0.41
N GLU A 220 31.23 18.59 0.22
CA GLU A 220 30.61 18.73 1.55
C GLU A 220 30.86 17.44 2.37
N PRO A 221 30.75 17.45 3.71
CA PRO A 221 30.96 16.25 4.51
C PRO A 221 29.76 15.30 4.39
N GLU A 222 29.98 14.11 3.81
CA GLU A 222 29.03 13.00 3.93
C GLU A 222 28.63 12.84 5.41
N PRO A 223 27.33 12.75 5.75
CA PRO A 223 26.92 12.56 7.13
C PRO A 223 27.50 11.24 7.61
N ALA A 224 28.27 11.27 8.70
CA ALA A 224 29.01 10.12 9.19
C ALA A 224 28.07 8.98 9.62
N TYR A 225 27.70 8.13 8.66
CA TYR A 225 27.06 6.84 8.91
C TYR A 225 28.04 6.05 9.77
N GLY A 226 27.70 5.86 11.04
CA GLY A 226 28.61 5.32 12.05
C GLY A 226 29.34 4.09 11.52
N GLU A 227 30.67 4.17 11.54
CA GLU A 227 31.56 3.20 10.93
C GLU A 227 31.22 1.80 11.45
N VAL A 228 30.64 0.96 10.57
CA VAL A 228 29.98 -0.28 10.99
C VAL A 228 31.04 -1.29 11.41
N GLU A 229 31.38 -1.28 12.69
CA GLU A 229 32.45 -2.10 13.25
C GLU A 229 32.02 -3.57 13.29
N ILE A 230 32.50 -4.34 12.31
CA ILE A 230 32.23 -5.77 12.20
C ILE A 230 33.24 -6.52 13.07
N PRO A 231 32.80 -7.29 14.09
CA PRO A 231 33.72 -8.06 14.92
C PRO A 231 34.56 -9.01 14.07
N ARG A 232 35.86 -9.09 14.33
CA ARG A 232 36.85 -9.78 13.45
C ARG A 232 36.52 -11.25 13.16
N GLY A 233 35.75 -11.94 14.00
CA GLY A 233 35.26 -13.31 13.78
C GLY A 233 34.05 -13.44 12.83
N HIS A 234 33.46 -12.33 12.38
CA HIS A 234 32.25 -12.31 11.54
C HIS A 234 32.49 -11.80 10.11
N LEU A 235 33.73 -11.41 9.79
CA LEU A 235 34.15 -11.11 8.43
C LEU A 235 33.99 -12.35 7.51
N PRO A 236 33.64 -12.16 6.22
CA PRO A 236 33.69 -13.25 5.25
C PRO A 236 35.13 -13.77 5.05
N PRO A 237 35.32 -15.02 4.64
CA PRO A 237 36.64 -15.55 4.29
C PRO A 237 37.12 -14.97 2.93
N PRO A 238 38.43 -14.99 2.66
CA PRO A 238 39.04 -14.46 1.44
C PRO A 238 38.31 -14.81 0.13
N GLY A 239 38.00 -13.79 -0.66
CA GLY A 239 37.33 -13.90 -1.96
C GLY A 239 35.83 -14.21 -1.89
N LYS A 240 35.22 -14.24 -0.70
CA LYS A 240 33.76 -14.20 -0.52
C LYS A 240 33.31 -12.84 -0.03
N CYS A 241 32.04 -12.55 -0.25
CA CYS A 241 31.39 -11.38 0.30
C CYS A 241 30.28 -11.80 1.27
N ARG A 242 29.93 -10.93 2.21
CA ARG A 242 28.79 -11.09 3.12
C ARG A 242 27.92 -9.83 3.04
N ILE A 243 26.61 -10.00 3.04
CA ILE A 243 25.70 -8.86 3.27
C ILE A 243 25.56 -8.73 4.79
N TRP A 244 25.84 -7.54 5.32
CA TRP A 244 25.80 -7.24 6.75
C TRP A 244 24.68 -6.24 7.04
N PHE A 245 23.86 -6.54 8.04
CA PHE A 245 22.79 -5.66 8.50
C PHE A 245 23.18 -5.12 9.89
N PRO A 246 23.32 -3.80 10.10
CA PRO A 246 23.71 -3.27 11.41
C PRO A 246 22.72 -3.69 12.51
N ASP A 247 21.43 -3.75 12.18
CA ASP A 247 20.34 -4.09 13.11
C ASP A 247 20.25 -5.58 13.49
N ARG A 248 21.18 -6.44 13.03
CA ARG A 248 21.13 -7.88 13.31
C ARG A 248 22.29 -8.35 14.20
N PRO A 249 22.02 -9.15 15.24
CA PRO A 249 23.08 -9.71 16.06
C PRO A 249 24.01 -10.61 15.21
N PRO A 250 25.34 -10.63 15.46
CA PRO A 250 26.33 -11.23 14.55
C PRO A 250 26.09 -12.70 14.16
N GLY A 251 25.41 -13.49 15.00
CA GLY A 251 25.01 -14.88 14.72
C GLY A 251 23.83 -15.06 13.77
N HIS A 252 22.99 -14.03 13.58
CA HIS A 252 21.80 -14.05 12.70
C HIS A 252 22.06 -13.39 11.33
N GLN A 253 23.33 -13.11 11.03
CA GLN A 253 23.80 -12.52 9.78
C GLN A 253 23.89 -13.59 8.69
N PRO A 254 23.44 -13.32 7.44
CA PRO A 254 23.40 -14.32 6.38
C PRO A 254 24.81 -14.87 6.07
N ALA A 255 24.87 -16.12 5.58
CA ALA A 255 26.13 -16.78 5.26
C ALA A 255 26.91 -16.07 4.12
N PRO A 256 28.26 -16.02 4.18
CA PRO A 256 29.07 -15.52 3.07
C PRO A 256 28.84 -16.26 1.75
N GLY A 257 28.84 -15.52 0.64
CA GLY A 257 28.57 -16.02 -0.70
C GLY A 257 29.46 -15.42 -1.78
N LYS A 258 29.19 -15.78 -3.04
CA LYS A 258 29.95 -15.28 -4.20
C LYS A 258 29.67 -13.78 -4.41
N CYS A 259 30.68 -12.92 -4.34
CA CYS A 259 30.57 -11.47 -4.51
C CYS A 259 29.76 -11.06 -5.75
N LYS A 260 30.00 -11.70 -6.91
CA LYS A 260 29.25 -11.44 -8.16
C LYS A 260 27.73 -11.64 -8.03
N LYS A 261 27.25 -12.51 -7.12
CA LYS A 261 25.82 -12.72 -6.85
C LYS A 261 25.26 -11.74 -5.81
N LEU A 262 26.07 -11.36 -4.82
CA LEU A 262 25.61 -10.53 -3.69
C LEU A 262 25.59 -9.03 -4.03
N ARG A 263 26.50 -8.52 -4.87
CA ARG A 263 26.55 -7.10 -5.24
C ARG A 263 25.26 -6.52 -5.85
N TYR A 264 24.46 -7.35 -6.53
CA TYR A 264 23.18 -6.95 -7.13
C TYR A 264 21.98 -7.28 -6.25
N ARG A 265 22.21 -7.65 -4.98
CA ARG A 265 21.18 -8.14 -4.04
C ARG A 265 21.33 -7.54 -2.64
N VAL A 266 22.13 -6.48 -2.50
CA VAL A 266 22.29 -5.73 -1.24
C VAL A 266 21.00 -4.92 -1.03
N PRO A 267 20.21 -5.18 0.04
CA PRO A 267 19.05 -4.34 0.33
C PRO A 267 19.49 -2.96 0.86
N PRO A 268 18.65 -1.92 0.76
CA PRO A 268 18.88 -0.65 1.44
C PRO A 268 19.10 -0.87 2.95
N GLY A 269 20.02 -0.11 3.55
CA GLY A 269 20.41 -0.27 4.96
C GLY A 269 21.34 -1.45 5.26
N ALA A 270 21.77 -2.20 4.24
CA ALA A 270 22.75 -3.29 4.39
C ALA A 270 24.06 -2.99 3.64
N TYR A 271 25.15 -3.53 4.15
CA TYR A 271 26.51 -3.30 3.64
C TYR A 271 27.05 -4.55 2.95
N LEU A 272 27.80 -4.38 1.85
CA LEU A 272 28.51 -5.48 1.21
C LEU A 272 29.95 -5.54 1.73
N VAL A 273 30.17 -6.49 2.64
CA VAL A 273 31.47 -6.74 3.27
C VAL A 273 32.27 -7.67 2.37
N HIS A 274 33.52 -7.31 2.14
CA HIS A 274 34.50 -8.10 1.40
C HIS A 274 35.46 -8.79 2.39
N GLY A 275 36.04 -9.92 1.98
CA GLY A 275 37.00 -10.69 2.76
C GLY A 275 38.18 -11.10 1.91
#